data_AF-A0A9X3XN74-F1
#
_entry.id   AF-A0A9X3XN74-F1
#
_cell.length_a   1.000
_cell.length_b   1.000
_cell.length_c   1.000
_cell.angle_alpha   90.00
_cell.angle_beta   90.00
_cell.angle_gamma   90.00
#
_symmetry.space_group_name_H-M   'P 1'
#
loop_
_entity.id
_entity.type
_entity.pdbx_description
1 polymer ?
#
loop_
_entity_poly.entity_id
_entity_poly.type
_entity_poly.pdbx_seq_one_letter_code
_entity_poly.pdbx_strand_id
1 'polypeptide(L)' 'MVASIDINKHCSLNKSIRNLFYKKQNINNSIFYTEEEKKELTREIEKDIYDTWKKIRYSFDNNGK' A
#
# COMPACT_ATOMS: atom_id res chain seq x y z
N MET A 1 -22.56 4.08 -23.60
CA MET A 1 -21.54 3.03 -23.35
C MET A 1 -20.60 3.54 -22.28
N VAL A 2 -20.80 3.11 -21.03
CA VAL A 2 -19.88 3.47 -19.93
C VAL A 2 -18.63 2.63 -20.14
N ALA A 3 -17.50 3.27 -20.42
CA ALA A 3 -16.22 2.59 -20.49
C ALA A 3 -16.00 1.86 -19.16
N SER A 4 -16.12 0.54 -19.17
CA SER A 4 -15.81 -0.31 -18.04
C SER A 4 -14.29 -0.25 -17.87
N ILE A 5 -13.81 0.71 -17.07
CA ILE A 5 -12.43 0.75 -16.62
C ILE A 5 -12.19 -0.59 -15.95
N ASP A 6 -11.40 -1.45 -16.59
CA ASP A 6 -11.04 -2.75 -16.09
C ASP A 6 -10.09 -2.56 -14.90
N ILE A 7 -10.69 -2.35 -13.73
CA ILE A 7 -10.01 -2.13 -12.43
C ILE A 7 -9.14 -3.34 -12.06
N ASN A 8 -9.26 -4.46 -12.80
CA ASN A 8 -8.58 -5.72 -12.52
C ASN A 8 -7.29 -5.95 -13.30
N LYS A 9 -6.91 -5.11 -14.26
CA LYS A 9 -5.70 -5.39 -15.06
C LYS A 9 -4.37 -5.13 -14.34
N HIS A 10 -4.37 -4.39 -13.23
CA HIS A 10 -3.21 -4.15 -12.35
C HIS A 10 -3.48 -4.56 -10.88
N CYS A 11 -4.30 -5.60 -10.66
CA CYS A 11 -4.98 -5.79 -9.37
C CYS A 11 -4.13 -6.39 -8.23
N SER A 12 -3.07 -7.14 -8.50
CA SER A 12 -2.27 -7.81 -7.45
C SER A 12 -1.50 -6.81 -6.58
N LEU A 13 -0.95 -5.79 -7.22
CA LEU A 13 -0.10 -4.82 -6.59
C LEU A 13 -0.94 -3.76 -5.84
N ASN A 14 -2.08 -3.39 -6.42
CA ASN A 14 -3.07 -2.55 -5.75
C ASN A 14 -3.69 -3.26 -4.52
N LYS A 15 -3.89 -4.59 -4.58
CA LYS A 15 -4.31 -5.40 -3.43
C LYS A 15 -3.27 -5.42 -2.31
N SER A 16 -1.98 -5.55 -2.64
CA SER A 16 -0.90 -5.61 -1.65
C SER A 16 -0.76 -4.29 -0.89
N ILE A 17 -0.74 -3.16 -1.61
CA ILE A 17 -0.70 -1.82 -1.02
C ILE A 17 -1.98 -1.55 -0.20
N ARG A 18 -3.15 -1.94 -0.73
CA ARG A 18 -4.42 -1.77 -0.03
C ARG A 18 -4.49 -2.58 1.27
N ASN A 19 -3.91 -3.79 1.31
CA ASN A 19 -3.81 -4.58 2.53
C ASN A 19 -2.92 -3.90 3.58
N LEU A 20 -1.77 -3.35 3.17
CA LEU A 20 -0.89 -2.57 4.04
C LEU A 20 -1.60 -1.32 4.59
N PHE A 21 -2.36 -0.62 3.75
CA PHE A 21 -3.17 0.53 4.16
C PHE A 21 -4.22 0.15 5.22
N TYR A 22 -4.94 -0.96 5.03
CA TYR A 22 -5.93 -1.42 6.01
C TYR A 22 -5.29 -1.89 7.31
N LYS A 23 -4.13 -2.56 7.26
CA LYS A 23 -3.36 -2.90 8.47
C LYS A 23 -3.00 -1.64 9.26
N LYS A 24 -2.53 -0.59 8.58
CA LYS A 24 -2.22 0.70 9.21
C LYS A 24 -3.44 1.30 9.90
N GLN A 25 -4.58 1.32 9.22
CA GLN A 25 -5.82 1.85 9.80
C GLN A 25 -6.29 1.05 11.02
N ASN A 26 -6.20 -0.28 10.97
CA ASN A 26 -6.55 -1.12 12.10
C ASN A 26 -5.66 -0.85 13.32
N ILE A 27 -4.36 -0.63 13.13
CA ILE A 27 -3.43 -0.28 14.23
C ILE A 27 -3.78 1.11 14.78
N ASN A 28 -3.99 2.10 13.93
CA ASN A 28 -4.31 3.46 14.37
C ASN A 28 -5.64 3.54 15.15
N ASN A 29 -6.64 2.77 14.71
CA ASN A 29 -7.96 2.70 15.35
C ASN A 29 -8.01 1.72 16.53
N SER A 30 -6.93 0.98 16.80
CA SER A 30 -6.86 0.05 17.91
C SER A 30 -6.82 0.81 19.24
N ILE A 31 -7.63 0.36 20.19
CA ILE A 31 -7.60 0.82 21.58
C ILE A 31 -6.51 0.11 22.41
N PHE A 32 -5.89 -0.94 21.85
CA PHE A 32 -4.91 -1.77 22.56
C PHE A 32 -3.49 -1.23 22.51
N TYR A 33 -3.22 -0.27 21.64
CA TYR A 33 -1.90 0.32 21.47
C TYR A 33 -1.90 1.77 21.94
N THR A 34 -0.82 2.16 22.61
CA THR A 34 -0.50 3.56 22.88
C THR A 34 -0.16 4.31 21.58
N GLU A 35 -0.13 5.63 21.63
CA GLU A 35 0.21 6.44 20.45
C GLU A 35 1.67 6.24 20.00
N GLU A 36 2.61 6.02 20.93
CA GLU A 36 3.98 5.63 20.61
C GLU A 36 4.04 4.28 19.88
N GLU A 37 3.36 3.25 20.41
CA GLU A 37 3.34 1.91 19.79
C GLU A 37 2.67 1.94 18.40
N LYS A 38 1.59 2.71 18.24
CA LYS A 38 0.95 2.92 16.92
C LYS A 38 1.94 3.52 15.93
N LYS A 39 2.69 4.55 16.32
CA LYS A 39 3.71 5.16 15.45
C LYS A 39 4.77 4.15 15.05
N GLU A 40 5.27 3.35 15.99
CA GLU A 40 6.32 2.37 15.70
C GLU A 40 5.81 1.26 14.77
N LEU A 41 4.65 0.69 15.07
CA LEU A 41 4.01 -0.37 14.26
C LEU A 41 3.62 0.11 12.85
N THR A 42 3.18 1.37 12.73
CA THR A 42 2.80 1.92 11.42
C THR A 42 3.98 2.38 10.58
N ARG A 43 5.14 2.67 11.19
CA ARG A 43 6.36 3.10 10.49
C ARG A 43 6.92 2.02 9.57
N GLU A 44 6.90 0.75 10.00
CA GLU A 44 7.29 -0.36 9.14
C GLU A 44 6.35 -0.52 7.93
N ILE A 45 5.05 -0.37 8.16
CA ILE A 45 4.03 -0.45 7.11
C ILE A 45 4.18 0.68 6.09
N GLU A 46 4.47 1.91 6.53
CA GLU A 46 4.73 3.05 5.65
C GLU A 46 5.97 2.82 4.78
N LYS A 47 7.03 2.26 5.36
CA LYS A 47 8.24 1.90 4.62
C LYS A 47 7.95 0.84 3.55
N ASP A 48 7.19 -0.20 3.89
CA ASP A 48 6.80 -1.25 2.94
C ASP A 48 5.94 -0.71 1.79
N ILE A 49 5.03 0.22 2.08
CA ILE A 49 4.23 0.91 1.05
C ILE A 49 5.18 1.70 0.13
N TYR A 50 6.11 2.47 0.68
CA TYR A 50 7.06 3.27 -0.09
C TYR A 50 7.98 2.40 -0.96
N ASP A 51 8.52 1.32 -0.41
CA ASP A 51 9.39 0.39 -1.16
C ASP A 51 8.64 -0.33 -2.27
N THR A 52 7.36 -0.67 -2.03
CA THR A 52 6.48 -1.22 -3.07
C THR A 52 6.29 -0.20 -4.19
N TRP A 53 5.99 1.07 -3.86
CA TRP A 53 5.86 2.15 -4.86
C TRP A 53 7.15 2.39 -5.64
N LYS A 54 8.29 2.35 -4.97
CA LYS A 54 9.61 2.51 -5.60
C LYS A 54 9.86 1.39 -6.61
N LYS A 55 9.58 0.13 -6.28
CA LYS A 55 9.71 -1.02 -7.21
C LYS A 55 8.80 -0.88 -8.43
N ILE A 56 7.56 -0.41 -8.25
CA ILE A 56 6.64 -0.14 -9.37
C ILE A 56 7.27 0.91 -10.29
N ARG A 57 7.70 2.04 -9.73
CA ARG A 57 8.28 3.14 -10.50
C ARG A 57 9.48 2.66 -11.32
N TYR A 58 10.40 1.91 -10.71
CA TYR A 58 11.52 1.29 -11.43
C TYR A 58 11.07 0.32 -12.53
N SER A 59 9.98 -0.43 -12.31
CA SER A 59 9.46 -1.36 -13.30
C SER A 59 8.79 -0.65 -14.48
N PHE A 60 8.15 0.50 -14.26
CA PHE A 60 7.64 1.35 -15.35
C PHE A 60 8.78 2.02 -16.11
N ASP A 61 9.79 2.54 -15.42
CA ASP A 61 10.94 3.21 -16.04
C ASP A 61 11.81 2.25 -16.88
N ASN A 62 11.86 0.95 -16.53
CA ASN A 62 12.67 -0.06 -17.25
C ASN A 62 11.90 -0.86 -18.32
N ASN A 63 10.57 -0.88 -18.33
CA ASN A 63 9.77 -1.56 -19.37
C ASN A 63 9.37 -0.64 -20.54
N GLY A 64 9.88 0.59 -20.58
CA GLY A 64 9.67 1.56 -21.66
C GLY A 64 10.80 1.61 -22.71
N LYS A 65 11.66 0.59 -22.80
CA LYS A 65 12.68 0.44 -23.85
C LYS A 65 12.31 -0.67 -24.83
#